data_AF-A0A349X4D0-F1
#
_entry.id   AF-A0A349X4D0-F1
#
_cell.length_a   1.000
_cell.length_b   1.000
_cell.length_c   1.000
_cell.angle_alpha   90.00
_cell.angle_beta   90.00
_cell.angle_gamma   90.00
#
_symmetry.space_group_name_H-M   'P 1'
#
loop_
_entity.id
_entity.type
_entity.pdbx_description
1 polymer ?
#
loop_
_entity_poly.entity_id
_entity_poly.type
_entity_poly.pdbx_seq_one_letter_code
_entity_poly.pdbx_strand_id
1 'polypeptide(L)'
;MNEKNSVLVISEDNVLFENIRANNPLDCAVDHLKLSDKSSGELTDVQVTQTHLGSSQLAILILDLATIARANQHNTIKQFKAEWPRASLIVTGDTDDINQALDPSVQPLIYRAFKTPVSVKQLALSLEPALGFFQNHSGVVSERTWASTASAQKSDSNRSVVLIGFSIAALCVAGWYFLSNGTPEATLGRDNIVETQESNNNVDSETSIADSENGVGSLSIDPLKATTGNDINLTVDLGEIALKEGRLISPVKDNAAYYFNLALNEDPYNNRAYSGSKQLADKLLQNYPKMISDGNYLDAYAHLDAFQKIAPLDRSLESHFDRAGKQVTEHFQSLRDSSNTKALASARTQYESLAGRLDNDPSMQSTLENESKSSAQIEEALSKGNLFPPAKGNAYSLLLEAIGNKTISRSTHESLLERLETIFVKSAQAVSPLNIHHGR
;
A
#
# COMPACT_ATOMS: atom_id res chain seq x y z
N MET A 1 -41.16 7.39 11.55
CA MET A 1 -40.67 6.58 12.67
C MET A 1 -39.29 6.08 12.25
N ASN A 2 -38.23 6.38 13.00
CA ASN A 2 -36.90 5.86 12.68
C ASN A 2 -36.93 4.33 12.76
N GLU A 3 -36.68 3.65 11.64
CA GLU A 3 -36.44 2.22 11.62
C GLU A 3 -35.21 1.96 12.50
N LYS A 4 -35.42 1.29 13.64
CA LYS A 4 -34.32 0.94 14.54
C LYS A 4 -33.59 -0.25 13.92
N ASN A 5 -32.30 -0.07 13.64
CA ASN A 5 -31.38 -1.15 13.28
C ASN A 5 -31.46 -2.26 14.34
N SER A 6 -31.18 -3.50 13.96
CA SER A 6 -31.11 -4.63 14.91
C SER A 6 -29.79 -5.40 14.79
N VAL A 7 -29.42 -6.03 15.90
CA VAL A 7 -28.28 -6.95 16.04
C VAL A 7 -28.83 -8.34 16.34
N LEU A 8 -28.46 -9.33 15.54
CA LEU A 8 -28.78 -10.73 15.82
C LEU A 8 -27.53 -11.45 16.28
N VAL A 9 -27.59 -12.11 17.43
CA VAL A 9 -26.52 -12.94 17.98
C VAL A 9 -26.92 -14.40 17.84
N ILE A 10 -26.14 -15.17 17.09
CA ILE A 10 -26.28 -16.62 16.98
C ILE A 10 -25.14 -17.24 17.78
N SER A 11 -25.45 -17.73 18.98
CA SER A 11 -24.48 -18.38 19.86
C SER A 11 -25.17 -19.34 20.83
N GLU A 12 -24.53 -20.46 21.17
CA GLU A 12 -24.96 -21.32 22.27
C GLU A 12 -24.61 -20.69 23.63
N ASP A 13 -23.58 -19.84 23.66
CA ASP A 13 -23.12 -19.16 24.86
C ASP A 13 -23.99 -17.94 25.17
N ASN A 14 -24.78 -18.05 26.23
CA ASN A 14 -25.57 -16.93 26.75
C ASN A 14 -24.70 -15.75 27.17
N VAL A 15 -23.44 -15.98 27.57
CA VAL A 15 -22.55 -14.93 28.05
C VAL A 15 -22.23 -13.95 26.93
N LEU A 16 -22.02 -14.42 25.70
CA LEU A 16 -21.77 -13.55 24.55
C LEU A 16 -22.96 -12.62 24.28
N PHE A 17 -24.18 -13.18 24.27
CA PHE A 17 -25.40 -12.39 24.07
C PHE A 17 -25.62 -11.37 25.19
N GLU A 18 -25.55 -11.78 26.45
CA GLU A 18 -25.77 -10.87 27.59
C GLU A 18 -24.71 -9.75 27.63
N ASN A 19 -23.47 -10.04 27.25
CA ASN A 19 -22.42 -9.03 27.14
C ASN A 19 -22.71 -8.00 26.05
N ILE A 20 -23.20 -8.44 24.88
CA ILE A 20 -23.59 -7.55 23.77
C ILE A 20 -24.78 -6.69 24.19
N ARG A 21 -25.78 -7.30 24.81
CA ARG A 21 -26.98 -6.61 25.27
C ARG A 21 -26.66 -5.55 26.33
N ALA A 22 -25.82 -5.89 27.31
CA ALA A 22 -25.45 -5.00 28.41
C ALA A 22 -24.54 -3.84 27.98
N ASN A 23 -23.76 -4.02 26.91
CA ASN A 23 -22.78 -3.04 26.43
C ASN A 23 -23.09 -2.54 25.02
N ASN A 24 -24.36 -2.61 24.60
CA ASN A 24 -24.78 -2.23 23.25
C ASN A 24 -24.61 -0.71 23.05
N PRO A 25 -23.62 -0.25 22.26
CA PRO A 25 -23.40 1.18 22.07
C PRO A 25 -24.45 1.81 21.13
N LEU A 26 -25.23 0.98 20.43
CA LEU A 26 -26.08 1.40 19.31
C LEU A 26 -27.53 1.72 19.72
N ASP A 27 -27.90 1.57 21.00
CA ASP A 27 -29.28 1.70 21.51
C ASP A 27 -30.32 0.96 20.63
N CYS A 28 -29.92 -0.21 20.15
CA CYS A 28 -30.63 -0.97 19.13
C CYS A 28 -31.19 -2.29 19.69
N ALA A 29 -32.14 -2.90 18.99
CA ALA A 29 -32.66 -4.20 19.41
C ALA A 29 -31.59 -5.28 19.24
N VAL A 30 -31.35 -6.08 20.28
CA VAL A 30 -30.42 -7.22 20.25
C VAL A 30 -31.23 -8.48 20.50
N ASP A 31 -31.25 -9.37 19.51
CA ASP A 31 -31.93 -10.67 19.57
C ASP A 31 -30.91 -11.80 19.70
N HIS A 32 -31.34 -12.91 20.32
CA HIS A 32 -30.53 -14.11 20.52
C HIS A 32 -31.17 -15.30 19.84
N LEU A 33 -30.39 -16.06 19.07
CA LEU A 33 -30.79 -17.32 18.47
C LEU A 33 -29.84 -18.43 18.91
N LYS A 34 -30.42 -19.53 19.36
CA LYS A 34 -29.71 -20.79 19.64
C LYS A 34 -30.07 -21.80 18.56
N LEU A 35 -29.06 -22.40 17.95
CA LEU A 35 -29.27 -23.47 16.97
C LEU A 35 -29.43 -24.79 17.75
N SER A 36 -30.58 -25.43 17.59
CA SER A 36 -30.95 -26.66 18.32
C SER A 36 -30.21 -27.91 17.85
N ASP A 37 -29.64 -27.87 16.63
CA ASP A 37 -28.94 -28.99 16.01
C ASP A 37 -27.65 -28.52 15.30
N LYS A 38 -26.50 -28.95 15.82
CA LYS A 38 -25.18 -28.64 15.24
C LYS A 38 -24.93 -29.35 13.91
N SER A 39 -25.66 -30.42 13.63
CA SER A 39 -25.33 -31.39 12.58
C SER A 39 -25.98 -31.07 11.24
N SER A 40 -27.16 -30.45 11.23
CA SER A 40 -27.92 -30.26 10.01
C SER A 40 -27.35 -29.14 9.12
N GLY A 41 -26.76 -28.08 9.68
CA GLY A 41 -26.22 -26.94 8.90
C GLY A 41 -27.25 -26.24 7.99
N GLU A 42 -28.47 -26.76 7.92
CA GLU A 42 -29.61 -26.30 7.16
C GLU A 42 -30.53 -25.51 8.08
N LEU A 43 -31.04 -24.41 7.54
CA LEU A 43 -31.99 -23.47 8.13
C LEU A 43 -33.36 -24.09 8.49
N THR A 44 -33.47 -25.39 8.78
CA THR A 44 -34.78 -26.01 9.08
C THR A 44 -35.42 -25.42 10.34
N ASP A 45 -34.63 -24.83 11.25
CA ASP A 45 -35.11 -24.17 12.48
C ASP A 45 -35.22 -22.63 12.37
N VAL A 46 -34.92 -22.03 11.21
CA VAL A 46 -35.00 -20.58 10.96
C VAL A 46 -36.42 -20.09 10.68
N GLN A 47 -37.42 -20.99 10.76
CA GLN A 47 -38.82 -20.59 10.84
C GLN A 47 -39.14 -19.75 12.10
N VAL A 48 -38.30 -19.78 13.14
CA VAL A 48 -38.52 -19.03 14.38
C VAL A 48 -38.13 -17.54 14.26
N THR A 49 -37.25 -17.17 13.32
CA THR A 49 -36.74 -15.80 13.13
C THR A 49 -37.70 -14.86 12.40
N GLN A 50 -38.76 -15.37 11.75
CA GLN A 50 -39.80 -14.52 11.14
C GLN A 50 -40.76 -13.89 12.16
N THR A 51 -40.79 -14.38 13.41
CA THR A 51 -41.82 -14.00 14.38
C THR A 51 -41.46 -12.79 15.25
N HIS A 52 -40.19 -12.36 15.29
CA HIS A 52 -39.74 -11.23 16.12
C HIS A 52 -38.95 -10.14 15.38
N LEU A 53 -38.27 -10.46 14.27
CA LEU A 53 -37.65 -9.47 13.38
C LEU A 53 -38.72 -8.95 12.40
N GLY A 54 -39.73 -8.27 12.92
CA GLY A 54 -40.80 -7.68 12.13
C GLY A 54 -40.23 -6.62 11.18
N SER A 55 -39.96 -7.00 9.91
CA SER A 55 -39.54 -6.11 8.81
C SER A 55 -38.39 -5.14 9.11
N SER A 56 -37.68 -5.30 10.23
CA SER A 56 -36.59 -4.45 10.69
C SER A 56 -35.29 -4.90 10.02
N GLN A 57 -34.58 -3.95 9.41
CA GLN A 57 -33.35 -4.21 8.67
C GLN A 57 -32.28 -4.71 9.65
N LEU A 58 -31.99 -6.01 9.59
CA LEU A 58 -30.88 -6.61 10.32
C LEU A 58 -29.58 -5.91 9.87
N ALA A 59 -28.98 -5.16 10.78
CA ALA A 59 -27.78 -4.36 10.46
C ALA A 59 -26.50 -5.14 10.74
N ILE A 60 -26.49 -5.91 11.83
CA ILE A 60 -25.32 -6.67 12.27
C ILE A 60 -25.74 -8.09 12.61
N LEU A 61 -25.03 -9.07 12.05
CA LEU A 61 -25.17 -10.48 12.39
C LEU A 61 -23.88 -10.93 13.08
N ILE A 62 -23.99 -11.41 14.32
CA ILE A 62 -22.87 -11.97 15.08
C ILE A 62 -23.05 -13.48 15.12
N LEU A 63 -22.13 -14.21 14.50
CA LEU A 63 -22.14 -15.65 14.41
C LEU A 63 -21.00 -16.27 15.21
N ASP A 64 -21.35 -17.03 16.23
CA ASP A 64 -20.42 -17.88 16.95
C ASP A 64 -20.24 -19.21 16.21
N LEU A 65 -19.07 -19.39 15.59
CA LEU A 65 -18.72 -20.54 14.77
C LEU A 65 -18.71 -21.85 15.55
N ALA A 66 -18.57 -21.80 16.89
CA ALA A 66 -18.68 -22.98 17.75
C ALA A 66 -20.10 -23.59 17.79
N THR A 67 -21.11 -22.83 17.33
CA THR A 67 -22.50 -23.31 17.18
C THR A 67 -22.74 -24.15 15.93
N ILE A 68 -21.83 -24.08 14.96
CA ILE A 68 -21.95 -24.78 13.69
C ILE A 68 -20.88 -25.86 13.61
N ALA A 69 -21.24 -27.06 13.15
CA ALA A 69 -20.23 -28.07 12.85
C ALA A 69 -19.20 -27.52 11.86
N ARG A 70 -17.91 -27.71 12.17
CA ARG A 70 -16.79 -27.15 11.40
C ARG A 70 -16.87 -27.43 9.88
N ALA A 71 -17.37 -28.61 9.49
CA ALA A 71 -17.59 -28.98 8.10
C ALA A 71 -18.61 -28.10 7.35
N ASN A 72 -19.52 -27.44 8.08
CA ASN A 72 -20.65 -26.68 7.52
C ASN A 72 -20.47 -25.16 7.61
N GLN A 73 -19.49 -24.67 8.39
CA GLN A 73 -19.30 -23.23 8.66
C GLN A 73 -19.26 -22.39 7.36
N HIS A 74 -18.57 -22.84 6.32
CA HIS A 74 -18.50 -22.12 5.04
C HIS A 74 -19.85 -21.98 4.35
N ASN A 75 -20.62 -23.07 4.30
CA ASN A 75 -21.92 -23.08 3.64
C ASN A 75 -22.92 -22.23 4.43
N THR A 76 -22.89 -22.33 5.77
CA THR A 76 -23.76 -21.53 6.64
C THR A 76 -23.44 -20.03 6.54
N ILE A 77 -22.16 -19.64 6.50
CA ILE A 77 -21.80 -18.22 6.29
C ILE A 77 -22.31 -17.72 4.94
N LYS A 78 -22.12 -18.48 3.86
CA LYS A 78 -22.65 -18.12 2.53
C LYS A 78 -24.17 -18.01 2.54
N GLN A 79 -24.85 -18.93 3.22
CA GLN A 79 -26.30 -18.96 3.31
C GLN A 79 -26.86 -17.78 4.11
N PHE A 80 -26.33 -17.49 5.30
CA PHE A 80 -26.72 -16.31 6.07
C PHE A 80 -26.44 -15.02 5.32
N LYS A 81 -25.34 -14.97 4.57
CA LYS A 81 -25.06 -13.80 3.75
C LYS A 81 -26.00 -13.68 2.55
N ALA A 82 -26.48 -14.79 1.99
CA ALA A 82 -27.51 -14.78 0.95
C ALA A 82 -28.87 -14.34 1.51
N GLU A 83 -29.21 -14.71 2.74
CA GLU A 83 -30.45 -14.35 3.42
C GLU A 83 -30.46 -12.89 3.91
N TRP A 84 -29.32 -12.40 4.41
CA TRP A 84 -29.13 -11.01 4.80
C TRP A 84 -27.94 -10.38 4.07
N PRO A 85 -28.05 -10.09 2.75
CA PRO A 85 -26.95 -9.55 1.95
C PRO A 85 -26.38 -8.25 2.48
N ARG A 86 -27.20 -7.47 3.18
CA ARG A 86 -26.83 -6.15 3.69
C ARG A 86 -26.19 -6.18 5.08
N ALA A 87 -26.45 -7.21 5.88
CA ALA A 87 -25.98 -7.26 7.26
C ALA A 87 -24.44 -7.36 7.32
N SER A 88 -23.84 -6.59 8.23
CA SER A 88 -22.43 -6.72 8.58
C SER A 88 -22.23 -8.00 9.38
N LEU A 89 -21.55 -8.99 8.80
CA LEU A 89 -21.30 -10.28 9.45
C LEU A 89 -20.03 -10.23 10.30
N ILE A 90 -20.19 -10.42 11.59
CA ILE A 90 -19.09 -10.61 12.55
C ILE A 90 -19.08 -12.09 12.93
N VAL A 91 -17.91 -12.73 12.85
CA VAL A 91 -17.76 -14.13 13.32
C VAL A 91 -16.92 -14.19 14.59
N THR A 92 -17.25 -15.11 15.48
CA THR A 92 -16.47 -15.43 16.67
C THR A 92 -16.15 -16.92 16.70
N GLY A 93 -14.95 -17.33 17.11
CA GLY A 93 -14.60 -18.75 17.15
C GLY A 93 -13.19 -19.01 17.67
N ASP A 94 -12.82 -20.29 17.78
CA ASP A 94 -11.45 -20.65 18.15
C ASP A 94 -10.46 -20.31 17.02
N THR A 95 -9.17 -20.66 17.19
CA THR A 95 -8.17 -20.31 16.16
C THR A 95 -8.40 -21.06 14.85
N ASP A 96 -8.86 -22.29 14.91
CA ASP A 96 -9.06 -23.14 13.74
C ASP A 96 -10.33 -22.72 12.99
N ASP A 97 -11.41 -22.41 13.72
CA ASP A 97 -12.67 -21.91 13.16
C ASP A 97 -12.45 -20.59 12.43
N ILE A 98 -11.68 -19.67 13.03
CA ILE A 98 -11.37 -18.37 12.41
C ILE A 98 -10.47 -18.56 11.19
N ASN A 99 -9.46 -19.42 11.25
CA ASN A 99 -8.61 -19.71 10.09
C ASN A 99 -9.44 -20.29 8.93
N GLN A 100 -10.41 -21.15 9.22
CA GLN A 100 -11.32 -21.68 8.21
C GLN A 100 -12.27 -20.61 7.67
N ALA A 101 -12.84 -19.76 8.53
CA ALA A 101 -13.73 -18.68 8.10
C ALA A 101 -13.00 -17.61 7.26
N LEU A 102 -11.68 -17.43 7.48
CA LEU A 102 -10.81 -16.57 6.68
C LEU A 102 -10.33 -17.22 5.36
N ASP A 103 -10.89 -18.37 4.97
CA ASP A 103 -10.73 -18.91 3.63
C ASP A 103 -11.14 -17.87 2.57
N PRO A 104 -10.39 -17.72 1.45
CA PRO A 104 -10.68 -16.70 0.43
C PRO A 104 -12.10 -16.74 -0.15
N SER A 105 -12.79 -17.89 -0.10
CA SER A 105 -14.16 -18.01 -0.63
C SER A 105 -15.24 -17.48 0.32
N VAL A 106 -14.90 -17.19 1.57
CA VAL A 106 -15.83 -16.76 2.62
C VAL A 106 -15.38 -15.47 3.30
N GLN A 107 -14.07 -15.24 3.39
CA GLN A 107 -13.47 -14.05 3.99
C GLN A 107 -14.09 -12.73 3.53
N PRO A 108 -14.41 -12.51 2.23
CA PRO A 108 -15.03 -11.25 1.80
C PRO A 108 -16.39 -11.00 2.47
N LEU A 109 -17.14 -12.07 2.77
CA LEU A 109 -18.47 -12.03 3.39
C LEU A 109 -18.43 -11.58 4.86
N ILE A 110 -17.26 -11.65 5.48
CA ILE A 110 -17.03 -11.40 6.90
C ILE A 110 -16.47 -9.99 7.08
N TYR A 111 -17.22 -9.15 7.77
CA TYR A 111 -16.77 -7.81 8.14
C TYR A 111 -15.62 -7.87 9.17
N ARG A 112 -15.75 -8.73 10.18
CA ARG A 112 -14.71 -8.91 11.20
C ARG A 112 -14.78 -10.29 11.85
N ALA A 113 -13.62 -10.79 12.26
CA ALA A 113 -13.47 -12.06 12.96
C ALA A 113 -12.83 -11.85 14.34
N PHE A 114 -13.36 -12.50 15.38
CA PHE A 114 -12.81 -12.46 16.73
C PHE A 114 -12.47 -13.85 17.25
N LYS A 115 -11.28 -13.98 17.82
CA LYS A 115 -10.88 -15.20 18.53
C LYS A 115 -11.57 -15.27 19.89
N THR A 116 -12.16 -16.42 20.23
CA THR A 116 -12.72 -16.69 21.55
C THR A 116 -11.59 -17.02 22.56
N PRO A 117 -11.73 -16.59 23.83
CA PRO A 117 -12.81 -15.77 24.38
C PRO A 117 -12.75 -14.33 23.88
N VAL A 118 -13.90 -13.76 23.50
CA VAL A 118 -13.96 -12.41 22.92
C VAL A 118 -14.02 -11.36 24.03
N SER A 119 -13.16 -10.35 23.96
CA SER A 119 -13.24 -9.21 24.88
C SER A 119 -14.50 -8.39 24.59
N VAL A 120 -15.35 -8.21 25.61
CA VAL A 120 -16.58 -7.41 25.54
C VAL A 120 -16.31 -6.01 24.99
N LYS A 121 -15.22 -5.38 25.41
CA LYS A 121 -14.81 -4.05 24.95
C LYS A 121 -14.43 -4.06 23.46
N GLN A 122 -13.70 -5.07 23.00
CA GLN A 122 -13.30 -5.16 21.59
C GLN A 122 -14.50 -5.39 20.67
N LEU A 123 -15.44 -6.23 21.12
CA LEU A 123 -16.65 -6.51 20.35
C LEU A 123 -17.55 -5.27 20.30
N ALA A 124 -17.79 -4.60 21.43
CA ALA A 124 -18.54 -3.33 21.46
C ALA A 124 -17.91 -2.24 20.57
N LEU A 125 -16.59 -2.07 20.61
CA LEU A 125 -15.85 -1.12 19.75
C LEU A 125 -15.95 -1.45 18.25
N SER A 126 -16.34 -2.67 17.88
CA SER A 126 -16.54 -3.05 16.48
C SER A 126 -17.97 -2.85 15.98
N LEU A 127 -18.95 -2.69 16.88
CA LEU A 127 -20.36 -2.55 16.51
C LEU A 127 -20.64 -1.21 15.81
N GLU A 128 -20.09 -0.10 16.31
CA GLU A 128 -20.23 1.22 15.68
C GLU A 128 -19.66 1.25 14.25
N PRO A 129 -18.40 0.83 14.01
CA PRO A 129 -17.87 0.70 12.66
C PRO A 129 -18.68 -0.26 11.77
N ALA A 130 -19.16 -1.39 12.32
CA ALA A 130 -19.98 -2.35 11.58
C ALA A 130 -21.33 -1.74 11.16
N LEU A 131 -21.93 -0.90 12.01
CA LEU A 131 -23.15 -0.17 11.68
C LEU A 131 -22.90 0.91 10.62
N GLY A 132 -21.80 1.65 10.75
CA GLY A 132 -21.38 2.62 9.73
C GLY A 132 -21.15 1.94 8.37
N PHE A 133 -20.55 0.75 8.36
CA PHE A 133 -20.42 -0.07 7.16
C PHE A 133 -21.80 -0.41 6.58
N PHE A 134 -22.75 -0.90 7.38
CA PHE A 134 -24.12 -1.17 6.95
C PHE A 134 -24.80 0.06 6.31
N GLN A 135 -24.71 1.22 6.96
CA GLN A 135 -25.36 2.46 6.52
C GLN A 135 -24.74 3.02 5.22
N ASN A 136 -23.42 2.98 5.09
CA ASN A 136 -22.74 3.52 3.91
C ASN A 136 -22.95 2.66 2.66
N HIS A 137 -23.14 1.35 2.81
CA HIS A 137 -23.40 0.44 1.68
C HIS A 137 -24.90 0.26 1.39
N SER A 138 -25.77 1.05 2.05
CA SER A 138 -27.23 0.99 1.89
C SER A 138 -27.79 1.74 0.66
N GLY A 139 -26.95 2.46 -0.08
CA GLY A 139 -27.38 3.35 -1.17
C GLY A 139 -27.42 2.75 -2.58
N VAL A 140 -26.69 1.66 -2.86
CA VAL A 140 -26.53 1.16 -4.24
C VAL A 140 -26.37 -0.36 -4.24
N VAL A 141 -27.47 -1.11 -4.17
CA VAL A 141 -27.46 -2.52 -4.56
C VAL A 141 -28.71 -2.78 -5.39
N SER A 142 -28.57 -2.77 -6.72
CA SER A 142 -29.60 -3.28 -7.62
C SER A 142 -29.63 -4.81 -7.50
N GLU A 143 -30.77 -5.35 -7.09
CA GLU A 143 -31.14 -6.77 -6.84
C GLU A 143 -30.89 -7.78 -7.98
N ARG A 144 -30.12 -7.46 -9.03
CA ARG A 144 -30.23 -8.17 -10.32
C ARG A 144 -29.14 -9.18 -10.67
N THR A 145 -28.17 -9.50 -9.81
CA THR A 145 -27.03 -10.35 -10.23
C THR A 145 -26.88 -11.71 -9.54
N TRP A 146 -27.70 -12.06 -8.55
CA TRP A 146 -27.46 -13.31 -7.78
C TRP A 146 -28.41 -14.47 -8.13
N ALA A 147 -29.49 -14.23 -8.88
CA ALA A 147 -30.48 -15.26 -9.21
C ALA A 147 -30.10 -16.14 -10.41
N SER A 148 -29.04 -15.83 -11.17
CA SER A 148 -28.76 -16.50 -12.45
C SER A 148 -27.85 -17.73 -12.36
N THR A 149 -27.33 -18.11 -11.19
CA THR A 149 -26.56 -19.36 -11.02
C THR A 149 -27.34 -20.53 -10.42
N ALA A 150 -28.62 -20.35 -10.07
CA ALA A 150 -29.46 -21.39 -9.47
C ALA A 150 -30.49 -22.04 -10.42
N SER A 151 -30.48 -21.74 -11.73
CA SER A 151 -31.38 -22.42 -12.68
C SER A 151 -30.74 -22.67 -14.05
N ALA A 152 -29.80 -23.61 -14.09
CA ALA A 152 -29.40 -24.24 -15.35
C ALA A 152 -29.78 -25.73 -15.33
N GLN A 153 -31.10 -26.00 -15.35
CA GLN A 153 -31.61 -27.30 -15.75
C GLN A 153 -32.71 -27.11 -16.80
N LYS A 154 -32.32 -27.47 -18.03
CA LYS A 154 -33.14 -27.78 -19.21
C LYS A 154 -33.86 -26.60 -19.90
N SER A 155 -33.31 -26.17 -21.04
CA SER A 155 -34.10 -25.52 -22.09
C SER A 155 -33.54 -25.84 -23.47
N ASP A 156 -34.39 -26.50 -24.27
CA ASP A 156 -34.18 -26.82 -25.68
C ASP A 156 -34.43 -25.59 -26.57
N SER A 157 -33.64 -25.50 -27.63
CA SER A 157 -33.95 -24.93 -28.94
C SER A 157 -34.10 -23.40 -29.12
N ASN A 158 -33.22 -22.89 -29.99
CA ASN A 158 -33.51 -21.95 -31.09
C ASN A 158 -34.07 -20.55 -30.75
N ARG A 159 -33.20 -19.53 -30.84
CA ARG A 159 -33.21 -18.52 -31.93
C ARG A 159 -32.30 -17.33 -31.63
N SER A 160 -31.59 -16.94 -32.68
CA SER A 160 -30.75 -15.74 -32.85
C SER A 160 -31.51 -14.43 -32.61
N VAL A 161 -30.86 -13.44 -31.99
CA VAL A 161 -31.05 -12.02 -32.32
C VAL A 161 -29.69 -11.31 -32.24
N VAL A 162 -29.24 -10.85 -33.40
CA VAL A 162 -28.19 -9.88 -33.69
C VAL A 162 -28.78 -8.48 -33.63
N LEU A 163 -28.02 -7.45 -33.21
CA LEU A 163 -28.11 -6.01 -33.57
C LEU A 163 -26.97 -5.27 -32.82
N ILE A 164 -25.82 -4.89 -33.39
CA ILE A 164 -25.49 -3.82 -34.37
C ILE A 164 -25.93 -2.42 -33.90
N GLY A 165 -24.99 -1.57 -33.46
CA GLY A 165 -24.49 -0.37 -34.18
C GLY A 165 -24.79 0.89 -33.33
N PHE A 166 -24.04 2.00 -33.27
CA PHE A 166 -23.22 2.78 -34.21
C PHE A 166 -22.23 3.65 -33.37
N SER A 167 -20.92 3.72 -33.66
CA SER A 167 -20.23 4.72 -34.50
C SER A 167 -20.69 6.18 -34.37
N ILE A 168 -19.87 7.02 -33.72
CA ILE A 168 -19.65 8.43 -34.11
C ILE A 168 -18.16 8.78 -33.94
N ALA A 169 -17.63 9.38 -35.01
CA ALA A 169 -16.26 9.81 -35.19
C ALA A 169 -16.05 11.29 -34.79
N ALA A 170 -14.77 11.64 -34.70
CA ALA A 170 -14.15 12.91 -35.12
C ALA A 170 -13.88 14.02 -34.08
N LEU A 171 -12.56 14.20 -33.85
CA LEU A 171 -11.76 15.43 -34.03
C LEU A 171 -11.24 16.23 -32.80
N CYS A 172 -9.91 16.41 -32.87
CA CYS A 172 -9.03 17.52 -32.44
C CYS A 172 -8.10 17.24 -31.23
N VAL A 173 -6.80 16.95 -31.47
CA VAL A 173 -5.62 17.87 -31.57
C VAL A 173 -4.94 18.03 -30.19
N ALA A 174 -3.88 17.27 -29.91
CA ALA A 174 -2.44 17.56 -30.13
C ALA A 174 -1.81 18.52 -29.10
N GLY A 175 -0.79 18.05 -28.38
CA GLY A 175 0.12 18.91 -27.62
C GLY A 175 0.79 18.24 -26.43
N TRP A 176 1.74 17.32 -26.65
CA TRP A 176 2.74 17.00 -25.61
C TRP A 176 4.09 16.45 -26.09
N TYR A 177 4.31 16.26 -27.40
CA TYR A 177 5.49 15.54 -27.89
C TYR A 177 6.73 16.43 -28.15
N PHE A 178 7.02 17.46 -27.34
CA PHE A 178 8.21 18.31 -27.59
C PHE A 178 9.03 18.72 -26.36
N LEU A 179 9.00 17.94 -25.28
CA LEU A 179 9.77 18.25 -24.08
C LEU A 179 10.36 17.01 -23.38
N SER A 180 11.21 16.21 -24.04
CA SER A 180 12.00 15.20 -23.29
C SER A 180 13.34 14.71 -23.87
N ASN A 181 13.93 15.30 -24.92
CA ASN A 181 15.28 14.91 -25.34
C ASN A 181 16.25 16.12 -25.34
N GLY A 182 16.83 16.41 -24.17
CA GLY A 182 18.23 16.85 -24.10
C GLY A 182 19.09 15.58 -24.06
N THR A 183 20.29 15.53 -24.64
CA THR A 183 21.52 16.18 -24.13
C THR A 183 22.66 15.97 -25.18
N PRO A 184 23.95 16.22 -24.91
CA PRO A 184 24.70 17.32 -25.51
C PRO A 184 25.81 16.85 -26.47
N GLU A 185 26.25 17.73 -27.36
CA GLU A 185 27.49 17.55 -28.13
C GLU A 185 28.72 17.92 -27.29
N ALA A 186 29.70 17.01 -27.25
CA ALA A 186 31.09 17.34 -27.00
C ALA A 186 31.92 16.76 -28.15
N THR A 187 32.45 17.66 -28.96
CA THR A 187 33.49 17.47 -29.97
C THR A 187 34.78 16.91 -29.39
N LEU A 188 35.35 15.87 -30.02
CA LEU A 188 36.78 15.75 -30.32
C LEU A 188 36.95 14.89 -31.58
N GLY A 189 37.68 15.43 -32.56
CA GLY A 189 37.89 14.79 -33.86
C GLY A 189 39.11 13.86 -33.90
N ARG A 190 39.20 13.14 -35.03
CA ARG A 190 40.35 13.05 -35.96
C ARG A 190 40.54 11.64 -36.54
N ASP A 191 40.32 11.57 -37.85
CA ASP A 191 40.96 10.78 -38.92
C ASP A 191 41.31 9.29 -38.68
N ASN A 192 40.68 8.38 -39.45
CA ASN A 192 41.32 7.80 -40.64
C ASN A 192 40.41 6.87 -41.45
N ILE A 193 40.65 6.95 -42.75
CA ILE A 193 40.10 6.24 -43.91
C ILE A 193 40.57 4.77 -43.92
N VAL A 194 39.69 3.80 -44.20
CA VAL A 194 39.95 2.65 -45.09
C VAL A 194 38.64 2.21 -45.77
N GLU A 195 38.82 1.84 -47.04
CA GLU A 195 37.94 1.61 -48.16
C GLU A 195 37.56 0.11 -48.31
N THR A 196 36.30 -0.14 -48.71
CA THR A 196 35.77 -1.19 -49.62
C THR A 196 35.96 -2.70 -49.36
N GLN A 197 34.84 -3.44 -49.30
CA GLN A 197 34.41 -4.51 -50.25
C GLN A 197 33.13 -5.19 -49.71
N GLU A 198 32.01 -5.17 -50.45
CA GLU A 198 31.59 -6.21 -51.42
C GLU A 198 31.55 -7.64 -50.85
N SER A 199 30.35 -8.17 -50.61
CA SER A 199 29.91 -9.39 -51.29
C SER A 199 28.43 -9.66 -51.01
N ASN A 200 27.69 -9.78 -52.11
CA ASN A 200 26.41 -10.45 -52.23
C ASN A 200 26.44 -11.86 -51.61
N ASN A 201 25.30 -12.33 -51.10
CA ASN A 201 24.65 -13.49 -51.70
C ASN A 201 23.18 -13.61 -51.30
N ASN A 202 22.38 -13.52 -52.36
CA ASN A 202 20.99 -13.88 -52.47
C ASN A 202 20.87 -15.41 -52.49
N VAL A 203 20.03 -16.00 -51.65
CA VAL A 203 19.46 -17.34 -51.90
C VAL A 203 17.98 -17.29 -51.53
N ASP A 204 17.17 -17.30 -52.58
CA ASP A 204 15.75 -17.54 -52.58
C ASP A 204 15.43 -18.94 -52.03
N SER A 205 14.44 -19.02 -51.15
CA SER A 205 13.62 -20.22 -50.98
C SER A 205 12.23 -19.78 -50.58
N GLU A 206 11.41 -19.56 -51.60
CA GLU A 206 9.96 -19.48 -51.48
C GLU A 206 9.41 -20.78 -50.91
N THR A 207 8.72 -20.71 -49.78
CA THR A 207 7.54 -21.54 -49.56
C THR A 207 6.55 -20.77 -48.70
N SER A 208 5.50 -20.28 -49.35
CA SER A 208 4.28 -19.75 -48.76
C SER A 208 3.58 -20.79 -47.90
N ILE A 209 3.00 -20.40 -46.77
CA ILE A 209 1.60 -20.65 -46.36
C ILE A 209 1.32 -19.89 -45.03
N ALA A 210 0.41 -18.93 -45.16
CA ALA A 210 -0.61 -18.47 -44.19
C ALA A 210 -0.22 -17.95 -42.79
N ASP A 211 -0.19 -16.61 -42.70
CA ASP A 211 -0.89 -15.74 -41.75
C ASP A 211 -1.60 -16.38 -40.54
N SER A 212 -1.08 -16.06 -39.35
CA SER A 212 -1.88 -15.81 -38.15
C SER A 212 -1.05 -14.99 -37.17
N GLU A 213 -0.92 -13.69 -37.43
CA GLU A 213 -0.42 -12.75 -36.44
C GLU A 213 -1.47 -12.59 -35.34
N ASN A 214 -1.17 -13.19 -34.18
CA ASN A 214 -1.85 -12.92 -32.92
C ASN A 214 -1.48 -11.50 -32.47
N GLY A 215 -2.20 -10.52 -33.00
CA GLY A 215 -2.11 -9.12 -32.59
C GLY A 215 -2.58 -8.98 -31.14
N VAL A 216 -1.62 -8.78 -30.23
CA VAL A 216 -1.88 -8.26 -28.89
C VAL A 216 -2.27 -6.80 -29.06
N GLY A 217 -3.57 -6.56 -29.33
CA GLY A 217 -4.13 -5.23 -29.39
C GLY A 217 -3.97 -4.54 -28.04
N SER A 218 -3.08 -3.54 -27.99
CA SER A 218 -3.02 -2.58 -26.90
C SER A 218 -4.36 -1.84 -26.85
N LEU A 219 -5.26 -2.31 -25.97
CA LEU A 219 -6.50 -1.62 -25.65
C LEU A 219 -6.13 -0.32 -24.95
N SER A 220 -6.04 0.76 -25.72
CA SER A 220 -5.94 2.12 -25.20
C SER A 220 -7.31 2.50 -24.62
N ILE A 221 -7.55 2.12 -23.36
CA ILE A 221 -8.75 2.50 -22.62
C ILE A 221 -8.49 3.89 -22.03
N ASP A 222 -9.26 4.89 -22.43
CA ASP A 222 -9.18 6.26 -21.87
C ASP A 222 -9.49 6.23 -20.36
N PRO A 223 -8.53 6.54 -19.47
CA PRO A 223 -8.71 6.48 -18.01
C PRO A 223 -9.80 7.42 -17.49
N LEU A 224 -10.12 8.48 -18.24
CA LEU A 224 -11.12 9.49 -17.85
C LEU A 224 -12.58 9.02 -18.04
N LYS A 225 -12.83 8.01 -18.87
CA LYS A 225 -14.20 7.56 -19.20
C LYS A 225 -14.80 6.58 -18.19
N ALA A 226 -14.00 6.05 -17.28
CA ALA A 226 -14.45 5.18 -16.18
C ALA A 226 -15.33 5.91 -15.14
N THR A 227 -15.37 7.24 -15.17
CA THR A 227 -16.11 8.05 -14.19
C THR A 227 -17.61 8.21 -14.51
N THR A 228 -18.15 7.64 -15.61
CA THR A 228 -19.52 7.95 -16.05
C THR A 228 -20.36 6.72 -16.46
N GLY A 229 -19.98 5.52 -16.06
CA GLY A 229 -20.84 4.35 -16.23
C GLY A 229 -20.41 3.20 -15.34
N ASN A 230 -21.34 2.70 -14.53
CA ASN A 230 -21.25 1.62 -13.56
C ASN A 230 -20.83 0.25 -14.15
N ASP A 231 -19.73 0.17 -14.88
CA ASP A 231 -19.16 -1.11 -15.30
C ASP A 231 -18.04 -1.49 -14.33
N ILE A 232 -18.43 -2.24 -13.30
CA ILE A 232 -17.50 -2.80 -12.31
C ILE A 232 -16.47 -3.69 -13.00
N ASN A 233 -16.83 -4.41 -14.08
CA ASN A 233 -15.88 -5.26 -14.80
C ASN A 233 -14.82 -4.41 -15.50
N LEU A 234 -15.20 -3.32 -16.16
CA LEU A 234 -14.26 -2.38 -16.75
C LEU A 234 -13.31 -1.78 -15.70
N THR A 235 -13.83 -1.46 -14.52
CA THR A 235 -13.03 -0.91 -13.42
C THR A 235 -11.99 -1.92 -12.94
N VAL A 236 -12.38 -3.20 -12.80
CA VAL A 236 -11.45 -4.27 -12.44
C VAL A 236 -10.41 -4.51 -13.54
N ASP A 237 -10.81 -4.49 -14.82
CA ASP A 237 -9.89 -4.62 -15.95
C ASP A 237 -8.83 -3.50 -15.95
N LEU A 238 -9.24 -2.25 -15.67
CA LEU A 238 -8.33 -1.12 -15.51
C LEU A 238 -7.35 -1.31 -14.34
N GLY A 239 -7.82 -1.86 -13.22
CA GLY A 239 -6.97 -2.21 -12.08
C GLY A 239 -5.92 -3.26 -12.43
N GLU A 240 -6.30 -4.30 -13.18
CA GLU A 240 -5.37 -5.32 -13.64
C GLU A 240 -4.34 -4.79 -14.65
N ILE A 241 -4.75 -3.88 -15.54
CA ILE A 241 -3.84 -3.20 -16.47
C ILE A 241 -2.84 -2.35 -15.69
N ALA A 242 -3.31 -1.49 -14.78
CA ALA A 242 -2.45 -0.64 -13.96
C ALA A 242 -1.48 -1.47 -13.10
N LEU A 243 -1.93 -2.62 -12.58
CA LEU A 243 -1.09 -3.55 -11.83
C LEU A 243 0.03 -4.14 -12.71
N LYS A 244 -0.30 -4.56 -13.94
CA LYS A 244 0.68 -5.10 -14.91
C LYS A 244 1.70 -4.05 -15.34
N GLU A 245 1.27 -2.81 -15.49
CA GLU A 245 2.12 -1.66 -15.83
C GLU A 245 2.97 -1.16 -14.66
N GLY A 246 2.76 -1.69 -13.45
CA GLY A 246 3.51 -1.29 -12.25
C GLY A 246 3.04 0.04 -11.64
N ARG A 247 1.91 0.59 -12.10
CA ARG A 247 1.24 1.75 -11.48
C ARG A 247 0.48 1.31 -10.25
N LEU A 248 1.21 1.00 -9.16
CA LEU A 248 0.65 0.37 -7.97
C LEU A 248 -0.21 1.33 -7.13
N ILE A 249 0.42 2.40 -6.65
CA ILE A 249 -0.18 3.43 -5.76
C ILE A 249 0.07 4.86 -6.25
N SER A 250 0.80 5.00 -7.35
CA SER A 250 1.13 6.25 -8.02
C SER A 250 0.82 6.11 -9.51
N PRO A 251 0.29 7.15 -10.17
CA PRO A 251 -0.09 8.47 -9.65
C PRO A 251 -1.31 8.43 -8.71
N VAL A 252 -1.73 9.55 -8.11
CA VAL A 252 -2.83 9.60 -7.10
C VAL A 252 -4.14 8.98 -7.60
N LYS A 253 -4.43 9.13 -8.90
CA LYS A 253 -5.50 8.44 -9.63
C LYS A 253 -4.87 7.61 -10.71
N ASP A 254 -5.66 6.76 -11.36
CA ASP A 254 -5.19 5.93 -12.47
C ASP A 254 -3.99 5.06 -12.00
N ASN A 255 -4.28 4.22 -11.02
CA ASN A 255 -3.35 3.24 -10.46
C ASN A 255 -4.15 2.01 -9.99
N ALA A 256 -3.47 0.89 -9.75
CA ALA A 256 -4.08 -0.37 -9.37
C ALA A 256 -4.89 -0.24 -8.06
N ALA A 257 -4.33 0.41 -7.04
CA ALA A 257 -5.03 0.62 -5.77
C ALA A 257 -6.32 1.43 -5.95
N TYR A 258 -6.27 2.47 -6.78
CA TYR A 258 -7.43 3.32 -7.08
C TYR A 258 -8.58 2.52 -7.69
N TYR A 259 -8.29 1.74 -8.74
CA TYR A 259 -9.31 0.97 -9.45
C TYR A 259 -9.85 -0.19 -8.63
N PHE A 260 -9.01 -0.95 -7.93
CA PHE A 260 -9.50 -2.04 -7.08
C PHE A 260 -10.33 -1.53 -5.90
N ASN A 261 -9.93 -0.41 -5.28
CA ASN A 261 -10.75 0.21 -4.22
C ASN A 261 -12.07 0.74 -4.78
N LEU A 262 -12.08 1.33 -5.99
CA LEU A 262 -13.31 1.77 -6.63
C LEU A 262 -14.26 0.59 -6.87
N ALA A 263 -13.75 -0.51 -7.42
CA ALA A 263 -14.53 -1.72 -7.66
C ALA A 263 -15.06 -2.34 -6.35
N LEU A 264 -14.25 -2.40 -5.28
CA LEU A 264 -14.65 -2.96 -3.99
C LEU A 264 -15.61 -2.06 -3.20
N ASN A 265 -15.60 -0.74 -3.45
CA ASN A 265 -16.59 0.17 -2.87
C ASN A 265 -17.96 0.00 -3.53
N GLU A 266 -18.00 -0.31 -4.83
CA GLU A 266 -19.24 -0.58 -5.58
C GLU A 266 -19.76 -2.00 -5.33
N ASP A 267 -18.87 -3.00 -5.32
CA ASP A 267 -19.18 -4.40 -5.00
C ASP A 267 -18.09 -4.99 -4.07
N PRO A 268 -18.32 -4.97 -2.75
CA PRO A 268 -17.39 -5.51 -1.75
C PRO A 268 -17.08 -7.01 -1.92
N TYR A 269 -17.89 -7.74 -2.68
CA TYR A 269 -17.76 -9.19 -2.90
C TYR A 269 -17.22 -9.54 -4.29
N ASN A 270 -16.72 -8.55 -5.04
CA ASN A 270 -16.13 -8.80 -6.34
C ASN A 270 -14.83 -9.61 -6.19
N ASN A 271 -14.92 -10.92 -6.42
CA ASN A 271 -13.79 -11.86 -6.28
C ASN A 271 -12.58 -11.46 -7.12
N ARG A 272 -12.79 -10.86 -8.29
CA ARG A 272 -11.72 -10.46 -9.21
C ARG A 272 -11.00 -9.21 -8.70
N ALA A 273 -11.74 -8.21 -8.21
CA ALA A 273 -11.18 -7.04 -7.54
C ALA A 273 -10.40 -7.43 -6.26
N TYR A 274 -10.96 -8.35 -5.46
CA TYR A 274 -10.30 -8.86 -4.26
C TYR A 274 -8.99 -9.60 -4.60
N SER A 275 -9.02 -10.48 -5.61
CA SER A 275 -7.82 -11.16 -6.10
C SER A 275 -6.76 -10.18 -6.62
N GLY A 276 -7.17 -9.17 -7.37
CA GLY A 276 -6.29 -8.10 -7.85
C GLY A 276 -5.67 -7.29 -6.72
N SER A 277 -6.46 -6.95 -5.69
CA SER A 277 -6.00 -6.25 -4.48
C SER A 277 -4.96 -7.08 -3.70
N LYS A 278 -5.15 -8.40 -3.61
CA LYS A 278 -4.15 -9.30 -3.02
C LYS A 278 -2.84 -9.32 -3.82
N GLN A 279 -2.92 -9.42 -5.15
CA GLN A 279 -1.72 -9.36 -6.00
C GLN A 279 -1.00 -8.00 -5.89
N LEU A 280 -1.76 -6.92 -5.75
CA LEU A 280 -1.23 -5.59 -5.47
C LEU A 280 -0.49 -5.57 -4.13
N ALA A 281 -1.07 -6.12 -3.06
CA ALA A 281 -0.41 -6.24 -1.76
C ALA A 281 0.92 -6.99 -1.86
N ASP A 282 0.95 -8.13 -2.56
CA ASP A 282 2.18 -8.91 -2.78
C ASP A 282 3.24 -8.09 -3.56
N LYS A 283 2.83 -7.34 -4.59
CA LYS A 283 3.72 -6.45 -5.36
C LYS A 283 4.30 -5.33 -4.52
N LEU A 284 3.50 -4.73 -3.63
CA LEU A 284 3.98 -3.67 -2.71
C LEU A 284 5.07 -4.21 -1.79
N LEU A 285 4.86 -5.40 -1.22
CA LEU A 285 5.83 -6.09 -0.36
C LEU A 285 7.11 -6.50 -1.11
N GLN A 286 7.01 -6.88 -2.39
CA GLN A 286 8.16 -7.22 -3.22
C GLN A 286 9.01 -5.98 -3.58
N ASN A 287 8.38 -4.82 -3.74
CA ASN A 287 9.05 -3.63 -4.28
C ASN A 287 9.72 -2.75 -3.22
N TYR A 288 9.20 -2.66 -1.99
CA TYR A 288 9.74 -1.74 -0.98
C TYR A 288 11.22 -1.98 -0.62
N PRO A 289 11.77 -3.22 -0.59
CA PRO A 289 13.19 -3.41 -0.25
C PRO A 289 14.11 -2.77 -1.29
N LYS A 290 13.72 -2.82 -2.57
CA LYS A 290 14.45 -2.14 -3.65
C LYS A 290 14.39 -0.63 -3.50
N MET A 291 13.24 -0.07 -3.11
CA MET A 291 13.13 1.37 -2.85
C MET A 291 14.06 1.82 -1.73
N ILE A 292 14.26 0.99 -0.70
CA ILE A 292 15.24 1.28 0.35
C ILE A 292 16.67 1.26 -0.20
N SER A 293 17.04 0.25 -0.99
CA SER A 293 18.38 0.20 -1.61
C SER A 293 18.64 1.34 -2.60
N ASP A 294 17.59 1.87 -3.23
CA ASP A 294 17.68 3.02 -4.12
C ASP A 294 17.70 4.36 -3.35
N GLY A 295 17.56 4.33 -2.01
CA GLY A 295 17.53 5.51 -1.15
C GLY A 295 16.19 6.26 -1.15
N ASN A 296 15.11 5.65 -1.66
CA ASN A 296 13.76 6.18 -1.70
C ASN A 296 12.94 5.67 -0.51
N TYR A 297 13.33 6.07 0.70
CA TYR A 297 12.73 5.57 1.95
C TYR A 297 11.27 5.96 2.09
N LEU A 298 10.92 7.18 1.68
CA LEU A 298 9.53 7.66 1.75
C LEU A 298 8.59 6.82 0.89
N ASP A 299 9.00 6.48 -0.33
CA ASP A 299 8.22 5.62 -1.22
C ASP A 299 8.10 4.19 -0.67
N ALA A 300 9.18 3.67 -0.08
CA ALA A 300 9.15 2.36 0.58
C ALA A 300 8.12 2.31 1.72
N TYR A 301 8.05 3.34 2.55
CA TYR A 301 7.05 3.43 3.62
C TYR A 301 5.64 3.69 3.09
N ALA A 302 5.50 4.45 2.01
CA ALA A 302 4.21 4.62 1.33
C ALA A 302 3.67 3.28 0.81
N HIS A 303 4.54 2.38 0.33
CA HIS A 303 4.18 1.02 -0.04
C HIS A 303 3.67 0.20 1.15
N LEU A 304 4.33 0.29 2.30
CA LEU A 304 3.90 -0.41 3.52
C LEU A 304 2.58 0.16 4.08
N ASP A 305 2.37 1.47 3.98
CA ASP A 305 1.09 2.10 4.36
C ASP A 305 -0.06 1.67 3.45
N ALA A 306 0.19 1.57 2.15
CA ALA A 306 -0.79 1.06 1.21
C ALA A 306 -1.09 -0.42 1.48
N PHE A 307 -0.06 -1.22 1.77
CA PHE A 307 -0.21 -2.61 2.18
C PHE A 307 -1.06 -2.75 3.45
N GLN A 308 -0.82 -1.94 4.48
CA GLN A 308 -1.63 -1.90 5.71
C GLN A 308 -3.11 -1.63 5.42
N LYS A 309 -3.41 -0.73 4.49
CA LYS A 309 -4.80 -0.40 4.13
C LYS A 309 -5.49 -1.55 3.38
N ILE A 310 -4.75 -2.26 2.53
CA ILE A 310 -5.29 -3.39 1.75
C ILE A 310 -5.48 -4.63 2.63
N ALA A 311 -4.51 -4.92 3.52
CA ALA A 311 -4.49 -6.12 4.35
C ALA A 311 -4.30 -5.76 5.84
N PRO A 312 -5.29 -5.09 6.47
CA PRO A 312 -5.15 -4.57 7.84
C PRO A 312 -5.02 -5.66 8.92
N LEU A 313 -5.33 -6.91 8.57
CA LEU A 313 -5.25 -8.07 9.46
C LEU A 313 -4.06 -9.00 9.15
N ASP A 314 -3.17 -8.60 8.24
CA ASP A 314 -1.99 -9.40 7.94
C ASP A 314 -1.04 -9.43 9.15
N ARG A 315 -0.76 -10.65 9.64
CA ARG A 315 0.09 -10.86 10.82
C ARG A 315 1.55 -10.49 10.58
N SER A 316 1.97 -10.41 9.33
CA SER A 316 3.34 -10.05 8.94
C SER A 316 3.57 -8.54 8.86
N LEU A 317 2.51 -7.72 8.94
CA LEU A 317 2.60 -6.27 8.77
C LEU A 317 3.68 -5.63 9.66
N GLU A 318 3.67 -5.94 10.95
CA GLU A 318 4.66 -5.41 11.92
C GLU A 318 6.08 -5.83 11.54
N SER A 319 6.25 -7.10 11.15
CA SER A 319 7.56 -7.62 10.73
C SER A 319 8.10 -6.92 9.48
N HIS A 320 7.22 -6.47 8.57
CA HIS A 320 7.62 -5.71 7.40
C HIS A 320 8.09 -4.29 7.76
N PHE A 321 7.40 -3.60 8.67
CA PHE A 321 7.85 -2.30 9.18
C PHE A 321 9.18 -2.39 9.93
N ASP A 322 9.33 -3.38 10.81
CA ASP A 322 10.60 -3.63 11.51
C ASP A 322 11.76 -3.90 10.54
N ARG A 323 11.51 -4.75 9.52
CA ARG A 323 12.53 -5.06 8.51
C ARG A 323 12.89 -3.82 7.69
N ALA A 324 11.90 -3.04 7.29
CA ALA A 324 12.15 -1.79 6.55
C ALA A 324 12.97 -0.81 7.39
N GLY A 325 12.64 -0.64 8.68
CA GLY A 325 13.41 0.21 9.58
C GLY A 325 14.87 -0.21 9.68
N LYS A 326 15.13 -1.51 9.88
CA LYS A 326 16.50 -2.06 9.90
C LYS A 326 17.24 -1.81 8.59
N GLN A 327 16.60 -2.08 7.45
CA GLN A 327 17.20 -1.86 6.14
C GLN A 327 17.50 -0.39 5.87
N VAL A 328 16.63 0.53 6.30
CA VAL A 328 16.87 1.98 6.19
C VAL A 328 18.07 2.40 7.04
N THR A 329 18.16 1.93 8.29
CA THR A 329 19.33 2.19 9.17
C THR A 329 20.61 1.65 8.55
N GLU A 330 20.62 0.39 8.09
CA GLU A 330 21.79 -0.25 7.48
C GLU A 330 22.24 0.47 6.21
N HIS A 331 21.28 0.81 5.33
CA HIS A 331 21.58 1.55 4.10
C HIS A 331 22.12 2.95 4.42
N PHE A 332 21.50 3.68 5.35
CA PHE A 332 21.97 4.99 5.77
C PHE A 332 23.39 4.95 6.36
N GLN A 333 23.66 3.98 7.24
CA GLN A 333 24.99 3.77 7.81
C GLN A 333 26.02 3.49 6.71
N SER A 334 25.68 2.67 5.71
CA SER A 334 26.57 2.41 4.58
C SER A 334 26.88 3.66 3.76
N LEU A 335 25.88 4.54 3.55
CA LEU A 335 26.07 5.82 2.87
C LEU A 335 26.95 6.77 3.68
N ARG A 336 26.81 6.77 5.00
CA ARG A 336 27.58 7.61 5.93
C ARG A 336 29.07 7.24 5.92
N ASP A 337 29.37 5.96 5.79
CA ASP A 337 30.72 5.43 5.72
C ASP A 337 31.31 5.56 4.29
N SER A 338 30.46 5.82 3.29
CA SER A 338 30.85 6.12 1.91
C SER A 338 31.28 7.59 1.72
N SER A 339 31.99 7.88 0.63
CA SER A 339 32.32 9.26 0.22
C SER A 339 31.23 9.94 -0.61
N ASN A 340 30.04 9.34 -0.76
CA ASN A 340 28.96 9.89 -1.58
C ASN A 340 28.13 10.93 -0.80
N THR A 341 28.67 12.15 -0.72
CA THR A 341 28.09 13.30 0.00
C THR A 341 26.65 13.62 -0.43
N LYS A 342 26.37 13.56 -1.74
CA LYS A 342 25.05 13.88 -2.31
C LYS A 342 24.00 12.84 -1.92
N ALA A 343 24.34 11.56 -2.01
CA ALA A 343 23.45 10.48 -1.61
C ALA A 343 23.16 10.53 -0.10
N LEU A 344 24.17 10.79 0.72
CA LEU A 344 24.00 10.91 2.17
C LEU A 344 23.09 12.10 2.54
N ALA A 345 23.28 13.26 1.91
CA ALA A 345 22.43 14.42 2.16
C ALA A 345 20.96 14.15 1.83
N SER A 346 20.69 13.52 0.68
CA SER A 346 19.33 13.11 0.29
C SER A 346 18.74 12.08 1.26
N ALA A 347 19.51 11.05 1.61
CA ALA A 347 19.10 10.01 2.55
C ALA A 347 18.81 10.59 3.94
N ARG A 348 19.57 11.60 4.39
CA ARG A 348 19.38 12.29 5.66
C ARG A 348 18.06 13.03 5.70
N THR A 349 17.74 13.81 4.66
CA THR A 349 16.45 14.51 4.57
C THR A 349 15.26 13.54 4.61
N GLN A 350 15.34 12.42 3.89
CA GLN A 350 14.29 11.40 3.92
C GLN A 350 14.21 10.69 5.27
N TYR A 351 15.35 10.36 5.89
CA TYR A 351 15.40 9.75 7.20
C TYR A 351 14.80 10.66 8.28
N GLU A 352 15.15 11.95 8.28
CA GLU A 352 14.60 12.95 9.22
C GLU A 352 13.08 13.05 9.11
N SER A 353 12.53 12.96 7.89
CA SER A 353 11.07 12.92 7.69
C SER A 353 10.39 11.64 8.18
N LEU A 354 11.15 10.54 8.34
CA LEU A 354 10.69 9.25 8.85
C LEU A 354 10.99 9.04 10.34
N ALA A 355 11.76 9.92 10.99
CA ALA A 355 12.24 9.73 12.36
C ALA A 355 11.12 9.49 13.38
N GLY A 356 9.94 10.09 13.18
CA GLY A 356 8.76 9.85 14.04
C GLY A 356 8.00 8.54 13.75
N ARG A 357 8.40 7.78 12.74
CA ARG A 357 7.79 6.48 12.35
C ARG A 357 8.71 5.29 12.63
N LEU A 358 10.02 5.56 12.72
CA LEU A 358 11.03 4.59 13.08
C LEU A 358 11.07 4.47 14.61
N ASP A 359 9.99 3.97 15.21
CA ASP A 359 9.77 3.92 16.67
C ASP A 359 10.85 3.11 17.44
N ASN A 360 11.78 2.45 16.75
CA ASN A 360 12.70 1.45 17.33
C ASN A 360 14.20 1.70 17.08
N ASP A 361 14.63 2.87 16.60
CA ASP A 361 16.09 3.15 16.46
C ASP A 361 16.57 4.47 17.11
N PRO A 362 16.58 4.55 18.46
CA PRO A 362 17.19 5.68 19.17
C PRO A 362 18.69 5.85 18.87
N SER A 363 19.35 4.83 18.30
CA SER A 363 20.79 4.91 17.99
C SER A 363 21.06 5.85 16.81
N MET A 364 20.17 5.88 15.81
CA MET A 364 20.37 6.72 14.64
C MET A 364 20.00 8.18 14.88
N GLN A 365 18.91 8.43 15.63
CA GLN A 365 18.56 9.80 16.00
C GLN A 365 19.65 10.43 16.87
N SER A 366 20.13 9.70 17.89
CA SER A 366 21.25 10.17 18.71
C SER A 366 22.53 10.36 17.89
N THR A 367 22.76 9.53 16.87
CA THR A 367 23.87 9.70 15.92
C THR A 367 23.76 11.01 15.13
N LEU A 368 22.60 11.31 14.55
CA LEU A 368 22.37 12.55 13.80
C LEU A 368 22.44 13.80 14.70
N GLU A 369 21.91 13.70 15.92
CA GLU A 369 21.99 14.77 16.92
C GLU A 369 23.43 15.02 17.36
N ASN A 370 24.20 13.97 17.63
CA ASN A 370 25.62 14.07 17.97
C ASN A 370 26.43 14.66 16.81
N GLU A 371 26.15 14.25 15.57
CA GLU A 371 26.78 14.80 14.37
C GLU A 371 26.45 16.28 14.20
N SER A 372 25.18 16.66 14.35
CA SER A 372 24.73 18.06 14.31
C SER A 372 25.45 18.90 15.36
N LYS A 373 25.54 18.39 16.60
CA LYS A 373 26.19 19.06 17.72
C LYS A 373 27.70 19.22 17.50
N SER A 374 28.41 18.15 17.13
CA SER A 374 29.85 18.20 16.84
C SER A 374 30.15 19.16 15.69
N SER A 375 29.35 19.11 14.61
CA SER A 375 29.50 20.02 13.48
C SER A 375 29.29 21.48 13.88
N ALA A 376 28.24 21.77 14.65
CA ALA A 376 27.97 23.13 15.14
C ALA A 376 29.11 23.67 16.02
N GLN A 377 29.70 22.83 16.88
CA GLN A 377 30.84 23.22 17.71
C GLN A 377 32.09 23.53 16.88
N ILE A 378 32.37 22.74 15.84
CA ILE A 378 33.49 22.98 14.92
C ILE A 378 33.26 24.29 14.16
N GLU A 379 32.06 24.51 13.64
CA GLU A 379 31.69 25.74 12.93
C GLU A 379 31.78 26.99 13.80
N GLU A 380 31.35 26.89 15.05
CA GLU A 380 31.50 27.97 16.02
C GLU A 380 33.00 28.31 16.23
N ALA A 381 33.86 27.30 16.38
CA ALA A 381 35.31 27.50 16.51
C ALA A 381 35.93 28.12 15.24
N LEU A 382 35.50 27.69 14.05
CA LEU A 382 35.91 28.26 12.76
C LEU A 382 35.52 29.75 12.67
N SER A 383 34.28 30.09 13.06
CA SER A 383 33.78 31.47 13.01
C SER A 383 34.50 32.42 13.98
N LYS A 384 34.94 31.91 15.13
CA LYS A 384 35.73 32.66 16.12
C LYS A 384 37.21 32.79 15.75
N GLY A 385 37.65 32.18 14.65
CA GLY A 385 39.06 32.15 14.26
C GLY A 385 39.95 31.32 15.20
N ASN A 386 39.36 30.43 16.02
CA ASN A 386 40.10 29.54 16.91
C ASN A 386 40.54 28.29 16.15
N LEU A 387 41.52 28.45 15.25
CA LEU A 387 41.85 27.44 14.24
C LEU A 387 42.80 26.33 14.73
N PHE A 388 43.85 26.69 15.48
CA PHE A 388 44.95 25.78 15.84
C PHE A 388 45.27 25.78 17.33
N PRO A 389 45.99 24.74 17.83
CA PRO A 389 46.53 24.70 19.20
C PRO A 389 47.38 25.95 19.54
N PRO A 390 47.52 26.33 20.83
CA PRO A 390 47.40 25.48 22.02
C PRO A 390 46.04 25.47 22.72
N ALA A 391 45.07 26.29 22.29
CA ALA A 391 43.77 26.38 22.96
C ALA A 391 42.98 25.08 22.80
N LYS A 392 42.53 24.46 23.90
CA LYS A 392 41.56 23.36 23.83
C LYS A 392 40.26 23.87 23.18
N GLY A 393 39.62 23.02 22.37
CA GLY A 393 38.40 23.40 21.65
C GLY A 393 38.64 24.28 20.41
N ASN A 394 39.86 24.26 19.85
CA ASN A 394 40.10 24.81 18.52
C ASN A 394 39.47 23.91 17.45
N ALA A 395 39.15 24.49 16.30
CA ALA A 395 38.43 23.81 15.21
C ALA A 395 39.13 22.51 14.77
N TYR A 396 40.46 22.52 14.67
CA TYR A 396 41.24 21.34 14.30
C TYR A 396 41.15 20.22 15.36
N SER A 397 41.27 20.57 16.65
CA SER A 397 41.16 19.60 17.74
C SER A 397 39.76 18.99 17.85
N LEU A 398 38.72 19.81 17.68
CA LEU A 398 37.33 19.35 17.68
C LEU A 398 37.04 18.45 16.48
N LEU A 399 37.59 18.78 15.31
CA LEU A 399 37.49 17.95 14.11
C LEU A 399 38.14 16.59 14.31
N LEU A 400 39.37 16.54 14.85
CA LEU A 400 40.06 15.29 15.15
C LEU A 400 39.33 14.44 16.19
N GLU A 401 38.82 15.07 17.26
CA GLU A 401 38.03 14.39 18.29
C GLU A 401 36.74 13.80 17.70
N ALA A 402 36.05 14.56 16.86
CA ALA A 402 34.83 14.12 16.21
C ALA A 402 35.06 12.93 15.26
N ILE A 403 36.16 12.91 14.51
CA ILE A 403 36.56 11.78 13.68
C ILE A 403 36.91 10.57 14.55
N GLY A 404 37.74 10.77 15.59
CA GLY A 404 38.19 9.70 16.49
C GLY A 404 37.03 9.01 17.20
N ASN A 405 36.03 9.80 17.61
CA ASN A 405 34.81 9.32 18.26
C ASN A 405 33.72 8.88 17.26
N LYS A 406 33.96 9.01 15.95
CA LYS A 406 32.97 8.76 14.88
C LYS A 406 31.65 9.53 15.07
N THR A 407 31.72 10.74 15.62
CA THR A 407 30.52 11.58 15.83
C THR A 407 30.13 12.35 14.58
N ILE A 408 31.02 12.53 13.60
CA ILE A 408 30.70 13.14 12.31
C ILE A 408 30.88 12.12 11.17
N SER A 409 30.05 12.24 10.13
CA SER A 409 30.22 11.45 8.90
C SER A 409 31.47 11.86 8.14
N ARG A 410 31.95 10.97 7.27
CA ARG A 410 33.12 11.25 6.42
C ARG A 410 32.90 12.46 5.53
N SER A 411 31.71 12.60 4.96
CA SER A 411 31.33 13.76 4.15
C SER A 411 31.35 15.06 4.93
N THR A 412 30.85 15.05 6.17
CA THR A 412 30.86 16.22 7.04
C THR A 412 32.28 16.59 7.42
N HIS A 413 33.13 15.59 7.68
CA HIS A 413 34.55 15.80 7.90
C HIS A 413 35.24 16.47 6.70
N GLU A 414 35.06 15.93 5.48
CA GLU A 414 35.70 16.46 4.27
C GLU A 414 35.28 17.92 4.01
N SER A 415 33.99 18.24 4.17
CA SER A 415 33.48 19.62 4.04
C SER A 415 34.04 20.58 5.10
N LEU A 416 34.09 20.16 6.36
CA LEU A 416 34.66 20.97 7.46
C LEU A 416 36.16 21.17 7.29
N LEU A 417 36.87 20.17 6.77
CA LEU A 417 38.30 20.26 6.50
C LEU A 417 38.59 21.27 5.38
N GLU A 418 37.88 21.20 4.27
CA GLU A 418 38.01 22.15 3.15
C GLU A 418 37.78 23.61 3.61
N ARG A 419 36.78 23.82 4.47
CA ARG A 419 36.52 25.14 5.06
C ARG A 419 37.63 25.58 5.99
N LEU A 420 38.14 24.68 6.83
CA LEU A 420 39.25 24.96 7.73
C LEU A 420 40.51 25.37 6.95
N GLU A 421 40.84 24.64 5.87
CA GLU A 421 41.94 24.96 4.96
C GLU A 421 41.75 26.32 4.28
N THR A 422 40.54 26.61 3.79
CA THR A 422 40.21 27.88 3.15
C THR A 422 40.40 29.07 4.11
N ILE A 423 39.89 28.96 5.34
CA ILE A 423 40.03 30.01 6.36
C ILE A 423 41.50 30.18 6.75
N PHE A 424 42.26 29.09 6.81
CA PHE A 424 43.69 29.13 7.11
C PHE A 424 44.50 29.86 6.03
N VAL A 425 44.29 29.53 4.75
CA VAL A 425 44.97 30.23 3.64
C VAL A 425 44.66 31.72 3.69
N LYS A 426 43.41 32.09 3.95
CA LYS A 426 42.98 33.49 4.05
C LYS A 426 43.63 34.22 5.23
N SER A 427 43.75 33.57 6.40
CA SER A 427 44.37 34.18 7.58
C SER A 427 45.88 34.34 7.41
N ALA A 428 46.56 33.39 6.79
CA ALA A 428 47.99 33.48 6.46
C ALA A 428 48.30 34.63 5.49
N GLN A 429 47.45 34.86 4.49
CA GLN A 429 47.56 35.98 3.56
C GLN A 429 47.37 37.33 4.26
N ALA A 430 46.46 37.43 5.23
CA ALA A 430 46.18 38.66 5.96
C ALA A 430 47.32 39.12 6.89
N VAL A 431 48.12 38.18 7.41
CA VAL A 431 49.28 38.49 8.27
C VAL A 431 50.53 38.89 7.46
N SER A 432 50.50 38.70 6.13
CA SER A 432 51.66 38.91 5.25
C SER A 432 51.79 40.27 4.53
N PRO A 433 51.14 41.41 4.88
CA PRO A 433 51.59 42.70 4.36
C PRO A 433 52.83 43.14 5.16
N LEU A 434 53.96 42.47 4.90
CA LEU A 434 55.27 43.03 5.20
C LEU A 434 55.39 44.30 4.36
N ASN A 435 54.99 45.41 4.98
CA ASN A 435 55.20 46.75 4.48
C ASN A 435 56.72 46.95 4.50
N ILE A 436 57.40 46.49 3.45
CA ILE A 436 58.80 46.78 3.20
C ILE A 436 58.86 48.26 2.86
N HIS A 437 58.77 49.09 3.90
CA HIS A 437 59.04 50.51 3.79
C HIS A 437 60.51 50.60 3.40
N HIS A 438 60.75 50.82 2.11
CA HIS A 438 62.05 51.17 1.57
C HIS A 438 62.43 52.51 2.20
N GLY A 439 63.11 52.46 3.34
CA GLY A 439 63.84 53.59 3.88
C GLY A 439 64.90 53.99 2.85
N ARG A 440 64.69 55.14 2.21
CA ARG A 440 65.69 55.88 1.44
C ARG A 440 66.30 56.95 2.32
#